data_AF-A0A3S0VUP8-F1
#
_entry.id   AF-A0A3S0VUP8-F1
#
_cell.length_a   1.000
_cell.length_b   1.000
_cell.length_c   1.000
_cell.angle_alpha   90.00
_cell.angle_beta   90.00
_cell.angle_gamma   90.00
#
_symmetry.space_group_name_H-M   'P 1'
#
loop_
_entity.id
_entity.type
_entity.pdbx_description
1 polymer ?
#
loop_
_entity_poly.entity_id
_entity_poly.type
_entity_poly.pdbx_seq_one_letter_code
_entity_poly.pdbx_strand_id
1 'polypeptide(L)'
;MEFFEDREFPFTFCSTEKMLEHAKSDCSWAELYGLSPEEIEDEEIFSGEINPLASCRDWLHLGENMICYSNLYIDFNPSQFGKEGQIIFYMHDPDSYFSIADSFADFLKMNLDSNFEYLICD
;
A
#
# COMPACT_ATOMS: atom_id res chain seq x y z
N MET A 1 -8.77 6.63 12.13
CA MET A 1 -8.95 6.92 10.68
C MET A 1 -9.41 8.37 10.48
N GLU A 2 -8.88 9.34 11.25
CA GLU A 2 -9.23 10.78 11.14
C GLU A 2 -8.19 11.58 10.31
N PHE A 3 -7.12 10.93 9.81
CA PHE A 3 -6.03 11.59 9.08
C PHE A 3 -6.32 11.91 7.60
N PHE A 4 -7.47 11.47 7.08
CA PHE A 4 -7.78 11.52 5.65
C PHE A 4 -8.80 12.60 5.25
N GLU A 5 -9.44 13.29 6.21
CA GLU A 5 -10.68 14.05 5.98
C GLU A 5 -10.54 15.28 5.04
N ASP A 6 -9.33 15.74 4.72
CA ASP A 6 -9.10 16.95 3.89
C ASP A 6 -8.17 16.72 2.68
N ARG A 7 -7.77 15.48 2.37
CA ARG A 7 -6.89 15.20 1.22
C ARG A 7 -7.49 14.13 0.31
N GLU A 8 -7.75 14.52 -0.94
CA GLU A 8 -8.03 13.55 -2.00
C GLU A 8 -6.73 12.79 -2.32
N PHE A 9 -6.79 11.45 -2.26
CA PHE A 9 -5.71 10.59 -2.70
C PHE A 9 -6.14 9.81 -3.94
N PRO A 10 -6.27 10.48 -5.09
CA PRO A 10 -6.74 9.81 -6.28
C PRO A 10 -5.61 8.95 -6.89
N PHE A 11 -5.85 7.66 -7.06
CA PHE A 11 -4.90 6.73 -7.65
C PHE A 11 -5.30 6.34 -9.08
N THR A 12 -4.28 6.11 -9.90
CA THR A 12 -4.41 5.42 -11.19
C THR A 12 -3.80 4.02 -11.07
N PHE A 13 -4.49 3.01 -11.59
CA PHE A 13 -3.95 1.64 -11.58
C PHE A 13 -2.77 1.48 -12.54
N CYS A 14 -1.78 0.71 -12.09
CA CYS A 14 -0.62 0.36 -12.89
C CYS A 14 -1.02 -0.51 -14.08
N SER A 15 -0.29 -0.37 -15.19
CA SER A 15 -0.34 -1.37 -16.27
C SER A 15 0.29 -2.68 -15.79
N THR A 16 -0.07 -3.80 -16.42
CA THR A 16 0.57 -5.09 -16.12
C THR A 16 2.08 -5.08 -16.38
N GLU A 17 2.54 -4.31 -17.37
CA GLU A 17 3.98 -4.13 -17.63
C GLU A 17 4.67 -3.49 -16.43
N LYS A 18 4.11 -2.40 -15.89
CA LYS A 18 4.67 -1.71 -14.73
C LYS A 18 4.65 -2.57 -13.47
N MET A 19 3.57 -3.31 -13.24
CA MET A 19 3.47 -4.29 -12.14
C MET A 19 4.61 -5.31 -12.19
N LEU A 20 4.93 -5.82 -13.38
CA LEU A 20 6.01 -6.79 -13.59
C LEU A 20 7.42 -6.19 -13.43
N GLU A 21 7.59 -4.89 -13.63
CA GLU A 21 8.87 -4.22 -13.39
C GLU A 21 9.20 -4.11 -11.90
N HIS A 22 8.20 -3.78 -11.07
CA HIS A 22 8.37 -3.68 -9.62
C HIS A 22 8.61 -5.06 -8.96
N ALA A 23 8.01 -6.12 -9.48
CA ALA A 23 8.13 -7.49 -8.93
C ALA A 23 9.51 -8.16 -9.15
N LYS A 24 10.52 -7.44 -9.64
CA LYS A 24 11.83 -8.03 -10.01
C LYS A 24 12.79 -8.19 -8.84
N SER A 25 12.63 -7.44 -7.75
CA SER A 25 13.54 -7.51 -6.61
C SER A 25 13.25 -8.72 -5.71
N ASP A 26 14.30 -9.42 -5.29
CA ASP A 26 14.23 -10.55 -4.34
C ASP A 26 14.39 -10.14 -2.87
N CYS A 27 14.72 -8.87 -2.59
CA CYS A 27 14.86 -8.37 -1.22
C CYS A 27 13.50 -8.10 -0.56
N SER A 28 13.51 -7.91 0.75
CA SER A 28 12.36 -7.37 1.49
C SER A 28 12.20 -5.87 1.27
N TRP A 29 11.03 -5.34 1.61
CA TRP A 29 10.79 -3.89 1.57
C TRP A 29 11.68 -3.13 2.55
N ALA A 30 11.85 -3.65 3.77
CA ALA A 30 12.77 -3.08 4.74
C ALA A 30 14.21 -2.98 4.20
N GLU A 31 14.69 -4.01 3.50
CA GLU A 31 16.01 -3.98 2.86
C GLU A 31 16.07 -3.01 1.68
N LEU A 32 15.03 -2.96 0.83
CA LEU A 32 14.98 -2.09 -0.33
C LEU A 32 15.11 -0.61 0.06
N TYR A 33 14.47 -0.22 1.16
CA TYR A 33 14.49 1.15 1.69
C TYR A 33 15.54 1.37 2.79
N GLY A 34 16.25 0.33 3.23
CA GLY A 34 17.28 0.43 4.26
C GLY A 34 16.74 0.81 5.63
N LEU A 35 15.55 0.33 5.98
CA LEU A 35 14.89 0.61 7.26
C LEU A 35 15.69 0.03 8.43
N SER A 36 15.80 0.80 9.51
CA SER A 36 16.37 0.36 10.76
C SER A 36 15.40 -0.57 11.53
N PRO A 37 15.90 -1.38 12.47
CA PRO A 37 15.04 -2.20 13.34
C PRO A 37 14.00 -1.38 14.10
N GLU A 38 14.32 -0.15 14.47
CA GLU A 38 13.40 0.77 15.17
C GLU A 38 12.24 1.17 14.25
N GLU A 39 12.51 1.50 12.99
CA GLU A 39 11.47 1.85 12.00
C GLU A 39 10.59 0.67 11.61
N ILE A 40 11.14 -0.55 11.58
CA ILE A 40 10.40 -1.79 11.28
C ILE A 40 9.37 -2.07 12.40
N GLU A 41 9.71 -1.77 13.64
CA GLU A 41 8.84 -1.99 14.80
C GLU A 41 7.95 -0.77 15.13
N ASP A 42 8.06 0.34 14.39
CA ASP A 42 7.31 1.56 14.64
C ASP A 42 5.87 1.47 14.10
N GLU A 43 4.91 1.45 15.01
CA GLU A 43 3.47 1.41 14.70
C GLU A 43 2.96 2.71 14.04
N GLU A 44 3.71 3.82 14.11
CA GLU A 44 3.42 5.04 13.35
C GLU A 44 3.85 4.93 11.87
N ILE A 45 4.80 4.04 11.57
CA ILE A 45 5.28 3.77 10.21
C ILE A 45 4.51 2.61 9.58
N PHE A 46 4.32 1.49 10.29
CA PHE A 46 3.60 0.32 9.77
C PHE A 46 2.39 -0.01 10.63
N SER A 47 1.20 -0.08 10.01
CA SER A 47 0.06 -0.70 10.67
C SER A 47 0.34 -2.17 10.99
N GLY A 48 -0.11 -2.66 12.15
CA GLY A 48 0.24 -4.00 12.66
C GLY A 48 -0.12 -5.18 11.75
N GLU A 49 -1.02 -5.01 10.79
CA GLU A 49 -1.38 -5.98 9.76
C GLU A 49 -0.28 -6.20 8.71
N ILE A 50 0.68 -5.28 8.62
CA ILE A 50 1.72 -5.27 7.59
C ILE A 50 2.97 -5.98 8.10
N ASN A 51 3.57 -6.78 7.24
CA ASN A 51 4.89 -7.38 7.47
C ASN A 51 5.96 -6.63 6.66
N PRO A 52 6.74 -5.71 7.26
CA PRO A 52 7.76 -4.93 6.54
C PRO A 52 8.94 -5.79 6.05
N LEU A 53 9.07 -7.02 6.55
CA LEU A 53 10.08 -7.99 6.13
C LEU A 53 9.59 -8.89 4.99
N ALA A 54 8.36 -8.71 4.51
CA ALA A 54 7.86 -9.41 3.32
C ALA A 54 8.72 -9.11 2.09
N SER A 55 8.84 -10.08 1.18
CA SER A 55 9.55 -9.86 -0.08
C SER A 55 8.84 -8.77 -0.88
N CYS A 56 9.59 -7.94 -1.61
CA CYS A 56 8.99 -7.01 -2.57
C CYS A 56 8.10 -7.71 -3.62
N ARG A 57 8.28 -9.02 -3.85
CA ARG A 57 7.41 -9.82 -4.72
C ARG A 57 6.05 -10.13 -4.12
N ASP A 58 5.95 -10.10 -2.80
CA ASP A 58 4.71 -10.39 -2.08
C ASP A 58 3.79 -9.16 -2.03
N TRP A 59 4.29 -7.97 -2.37
CA TRP A 59 3.47 -6.75 -2.49
C TRP A 59 3.35 -6.35 -3.96
N LEU A 60 2.22 -6.69 -4.57
CA LEU A 60 1.95 -6.33 -5.94
C LEU A 60 1.60 -4.85 -6.04
N HIS A 61 2.46 -4.04 -6.66
CA HIS A 61 2.24 -2.61 -6.89
C HIS A 61 1.02 -2.38 -7.78
N LEU A 62 -0.07 -1.93 -7.19
CA LEU A 62 -1.39 -1.87 -7.82
C LEU A 62 -1.67 -0.52 -8.47
N GLY A 63 -1.25 0.57 -7.84
CA GLY A 63 -1.56 1.92 -8.31
C GLY A 63 -0.70 2.98 -7.68
N GLU A 64 -0.77 4.17 -8.28
CA GLU A 64 0.06 5.31 -7.93
C GLU A 64 -0.76 6.59 -7.93
N ASN A 65 -0.44 7.47 -6.99
CA ASN A 65 -0.86 8.85 -7.01
C ASN A 65 0.33 9.70 -7.50
N MET A 66 0.20 10.23 -8.71
CA MET A 66 1.27 10.99 -9.38
C MET A 66 1.54 12.35 -8.75
N ILE A 67 0.64 12.88 -7.92
CA ILE A 67 0.76 14.19 -7.29
C ILE A 67 1.46 14.07 -5.92
N CYS A 68 1.11 13.04 -5.15
CA CYS A 68 1.60 12.84 -3.78
C CYS A 68 2.63 11.72 -3.64
N TYR A 69 3.11 11.15 -4.75
CA TYR A 69 4.09 10.04 -4.79
C TYR A 69 3.72 8.84 -3.91
N SER A 70 2.43 8.68 -3.67
CA SER A 70 1.88 7.66 -2.80
C SER A 70 1.49 6.44 -3.62
N ASN A 71 1.51 5.25 -3.03
CA ASN A 71 1.35 3.99 -3.75
C ASN A 71 0.30 3.08 -3.09
N LEU A 72 -0.33 2.24 -3.91
CA LEU A 72 -1.18 1.13 -3.46
C LEU A 72 -0.52 -0.20 -3.78
N TYR A 73 -0.63 -1.16 -2.88
CA TYR A 73 -0.15 -2.53 -3.07
C TYR A 73 -1.22 -3.54 -2.67
N ILE A 74 -1.24 -4.71 -3.31
CA ILE A 74 -1.91 -5.91 -2.80
C ILE A 74 -0.87 -6.74 -2.07
N ASP A 75 -1.13 -7.06 -0.81
CA ASP A 75 -0.20 -7.78 0.07
C ASP A 75 -0.55 -9.27 0.16
N PHE A 76 0.38 -10.12 -0.27
CA PHE A 76 0.28 -11.57 -0.24
C PHE A 76 1.11 -12.22 0.89
N ASN A 77 1.76 -11.44 1.75
CA ASN A 77 2.53 -11.96 2.88
C ASN A 77 2.38 -11.02 4.09
N PRO A 78 1.14 -10.85 4.60
CA PRO A 78 0.86 -9.97 5.72
C PRO A 78 1.44 -10.50 7.04
N SER A 79 1.34 -9.70 8.10
CA SER A 79 1.61 -10.18 9.46
C SER A 79 0.52 -11.17 9.94
N GLN A 80 0.68 -11.74 11.13
CA GLN A 80 -0.35 -12.57 11.77
C GLN A 80 -1.68 -11.83 12.06
N PHE A 81 -1.67 -10.50 12.02
CA PHE A 81 -2.84 -9.67 12.26
C PHE A 81 -3.53 -9.24 10.96
N GLY A 82 -2.85 -9.36 9.82
CA GLY A 82 -3.39 -8.99 8.51
C GLY A 82 -4.07 -10.14 7.78
N LYS A 83 -4.47 -9.88 6.53
CA LYS A 83 -5.14 -10.85 5.65
C LYS A 83 -4.46 -10.88 4.28
N GLU A 84 -4.24 -12.09 3.77
CA GLU A 84 -3.69 -12.26 2.42
C GLU A 84 -4.67 -11.64 1.41
N GLY A 85 -4.15 -10.76 0.55
CA GLY A 85 -4.92 -9.96 -0.41
C GLY A 85 -5.33 -8.57 0.08
N GLN A 86 -4.96 -8.18 1.30
CA GLN A 86 -5.23 -6.84 1.82
C GLN A 86 -4.60 -5.72 0.96
N ILE A 87 -5.15 -4.52 1.06
CA ILE A 87 -4.65 -3.35 0.34
C ILE A 87 -3.80 -2.50 1.28
N ILE A 88 -2.52 -2.37 0.94
CA ILE A 88 -1.60 -1.44 1.58
C ILE A 88 -1.61 -0.12 0.85
N PHE A 89 -1.72 0.97 1.59
CA PHE A 89 -1.52 2.34 1.14
C PHE A 89 -0.24 2.89 1.77
N TYR A 90 0.72 3.26 0.92
CA TYR A 90 1.92 3.99 1.29
C TYR A 90 1.68 5.49 1.13
N MET A 91 1.87 6.24 2.20
CA MET A 91 1.82 7.70 2.27
C MET A 91 3.23 8.28 2.31
N HIS A 92 3.62 9.03 1.26
CA HIS A 92 5.00 9.56 1.13
C HIS A 92 5.40 10.51 2.26
N ASP A 93 4.51 11.38 2.71
CA ASP A 93 4.80 12.29 3.83
C ASP A 93 3.77 12.00 4.94
N PRO A 94 4.09 11.16 5.94
CA PRO A 94 5.41 11.06 6.59
C PRO A 94 6.19 9.73 6.41
N ASP A 95 6.09 9.07 5.25
CA ASP A 95 6.66 7.73 5.00
C ASP A 95 6.00 6.58 5.79
N SER A 96 4.67 6.55 5.82
CA SER A 96 3.90 5.53 6.55
C SER A 96 3.10 4.59 5.63
N TYR A 97 2.85 3.37 6.10
CA TYR A 97 2.16 2.29 5.40
C TYR A 97 0.97 1.81 6.22
N PHE A 98 -0.21 1.78 5.59
CA PHE A 98 -1.46 1.42 6.25
C PHE A 98 -2.21 0.34 5.48
N SER A 99 -2.74 -0.67 6.17
CA SER A 99 -3.75 -1.55 5.62
C SER A 99 -5.10 -0.82 5.61
N ILE A 100 -5.67 -0.60 4.42
CA ILE A 100 -6.90 0.20 4.23
C ILE A 100 -8.11 -0.63 3.80
N ALA A 101 -7.91 -1.89 3.39
CA ALA A 101 -8.99 -2.82 3.07
C ALA A 101 -8.51 -4.27 3.18
N ASP A 102 -9.41 -5.17 3.58
CA ASP A 102 -9.13 -6.60 3.74
C ASP A 102 -8.92 -7.34 2.41
N SER A 103 -9.41 -6.80 1.30
CA SER A 103 -9.27 -7.38 -0.03
C SER A 103 -9.40 -6.33 -1.14
N PHE A 104 -8.97 -6.67 -2.35
CA PHE A 104 -9.23 -5.82 -3.53
C PHE A 104 -10.72 -5.62 -3.80
N ALA A 105 -11.55 -6.64 -3.55
CA ALA A 105 -13.00 -6.52 -3.68
C ALA A 105 -13.58 -5.52 -2.67
N ASP A 106 -13.11 -5.56 -1.42
CA ASP A 106 -13.54 -4.63 -0.37
C ASP A 106 -13.09 -3.19 -0.69
N PHE A 107 -11.88 -3.02 -1.23
CA PHE A 107 -11.38 -1.72 -1.70
C PHE A 107 -12.24 -1.14 -2.84
N LEU A 108 -12.60 -1.95 -3.83
CA LEU A 108 -13.50 -1.52 -4.90
C LEU A 108 -14.89 -1.18 -4.36
N LYS A 109 -15.40 -1.96 -3.41
CA LYS A 109 -16.68 -1.69 -2.77
C LYS A 109 -16.67 -0.38 -1.97
N MET A 110 -15.60 -0.13 -1.22
CA MET A 110 -15.38 1.13 -0.51
C MET A 110 -15.43 2.32 -1.48
N ASN A 111 -14.76 2.23 -2.64
CA ASN A 111 -14.83 3.26 -3.67
C ASN A 111 -16.23 3.47 -4.24
N LEU A 112 -16.99 2.41 -4.49
CA LEU A 112 -18.38 2.54 -4.95
C LEU A 112 -19.25 3.27 -3.93
N ASP A 113 -19.01 3.04 -2.64
CA ASP A 113 -19.77 3.63 -1.54
C ASP A 113 -19.31 5.07 -1.21
N SER A 114 -18.07 5.44 -1.55
CA SER A 114 -17.49 6.78 -1.35
C SER A 114 -17.45 7.65 -2.61
N ASN A 115 -18.14 7.27 -3.69
CA ASN A 115 -18.11 7.99 -4.97
C ASN A 115 -16.69 8.13 -5.56
N PHE A 116 -15.93 7.04 -5.51
CA PHE A 116 -14.59 6.88 -6.09
C PHE A 116 -13.51 7.80 -5.51
N GLU A 117 -13.59 8.13 -4.22
CA GLU A 117 -12.63 9.02 -3.54
C GLU A 117 -11.15 8.60 -3.71
N TYR A 118 -10.87 7.30 -3.85
CA TYR A 118 -9.50 6.79 -4.03
C TYR A 118 -9.14 6.48 -5.49
N LEU A 119 -10.04 6.66 -6.45
CA LEU A 119 -9.79 6.30 -7.85
C LEU A 119 -10.18 7.44 -8.80
N ILE A 120 -9.25 7.80 -9.69
CA ILE A 120 -9.53 8.73 -10.79
C ILE A 120 -9.26 8.10 -12.15
N CYS A 121 -9.98 8.58 -13.16
CA CYS A 121 -9.59 8.45 -14.55
C CYS A 121 -9.24 9.84 -15.08
N ASP A 122 -8.07 9.96 -15.70
CA ASP A 122 -7.79 11.06 -16.64
C ASP A 122 -8.74 11.02 -17.85
#